data_AF-T1H3A7-F1
#
_entry.id   AF-T1H3A7-F1
#
_cell.length_a   1.000
_cell.length_b   1.000
_cell.length_c   1.000
_cell.angle_alpha   90.00
_cell.angle_beta   90.00
_cell.angle_gamma   90.00
#
_symmetry.space_group_name_H-M   'P 1'
#
loop_
_entity.id
_entity.type
_entity.pdbx_description
1 polymer ?
#
loop_
_entity_poly.entity_id
_entity_poly.type
_entity_poly.pdbx_seq_one_letter_code
_entity_poly.pdbx_strand_id
1 'polypeptide(L)'
;MNESVDTSLFPTFLLMIGHSKSESNEQSQKSQYNYYKDSNPDELQNCVDVLKSIEEKVLIQLDLYPDHATLLDIIKIIKRILSIPASASLVRFNSGFQILRQTISQWNEVAHSKNNLQTEEILVAECIKKWNKLELQSWRISLNQVDKKIEQNTFKYWFHIYNVISEYLNNENSDLNPHSLKEVTDILRQFVESSTFGDFHIRVELLKSFELFLHICSIDNINKKNNLIYSLHSLGIYFNQFSKQIVITKRNIRVPIEKKLKEFVKIESYNKDLSYFSMRNNIAKVHRNLNKFLKEYEKELNVKITTILKTEVALDEDLKFKQFQPQLTIDHFITPSNEKFIFIMEPYKLCKYFSSSRRVAEAILKSTKYTECLEKFMKSFLNKLGIMNI
;
A
#
# COMPACT_ATOMS: atom_id res chain seq x y z
N MET A 1 9.92 32.66 24.18
CA MET A 1 9.81 31.37 23.47
C MET A 1 9.38 30.36 24.51
N ASN A 2 8.29 29.61 24.29
CA ASN A 2 7.69 28.74 25.30
C ASN A 2 8.54 27.48 25.52
N GLU A 3 9.53 27.56 26.40
CA GLU A 3 10.41 26.43 26.80
C GLU A 3 9.62 25.19 27.25
N SER A 4 8.38 25.35 27.72
CA SER A 4 7.48 24.25 28.11
C SER A 4 6.98 23.40 26.94
N VAL A 5 6.75 24.01 25.77
CA VAL A 5 6.29 23.28 24.58
C VAL A 5 7.44 22.46 24.02
N ASP A 6 8.64 23.06 23.98
CA ASP A 6 9.85 22.39 23.47
C ASP A 6 10.27 21.21 24.35
N THR A 7 10.17 21.32 25.68
CA THR A 7 10.44 20.18 26.60
C THR A 7 9.41 19.06 26.47
N SER A 8 8.13 19.40 26.22
CA SER A 8 7.08 18.38 26.05
C SER A 8 7.17 17.62 24.73
N LEU A 9 7.63 18.27 23.65
CA LEU A 9 7.75 17.69 22.32
C LEU A 9 9.11 17.00 22.09
N PHE A 10 10.11 17.30 22.91
CA PHE A 10 11.46 16.73 22.78
C PHE A 10 11.49 15.19 22.71
N PRO A 11 10.76 14.43 23.56
CA PRO A 11 10.70 12.97 23.44
C PRO A 11 10.08 12.52 22.11
N THR A 12 9.06 13.22 21.63
CA THR A 12 8.41 12.94 20.34
C THR A 12 9.36 13.20 19.17
N PHE A 13 10.12 14.31 19.20
CA PHE A 13 11.15 14.58 18.20
C PHE A 13 12.27 13.55 18.24
N LEU A 14 12.73 13.15 19.43
CA LEU A 14 13.75 12.12 19.58
C LEU A 14 13.28 10.77 19.02
N LEU A 15 12.02 10.40 19.28
CA LEU A 15 11.38 9.21 18.70
C LEU A 15 11.24 9.31 17.18
N MET A 16 10.79 10.45 16.64
CA MET A 16 10.68 10.65 15.18
C MET A 16 12.04 10.57 14.49
N ILE A 17 13.10 11.14 15.10
CA ILE A 17 14.47 11.03 14.59
C ILE A 17 14.94 9.58 14.67
N GLY A 18 14.68 8.88 15.79
CA GLY A 18 14.99 7.45 15.93
C GLY A 18 14.31 6.60 14.86
N HIS A 19 13.01 6.82 14.63
CA HIS A 19 12.23 6.15 13.59
C HIS A 19 12.74 6.45 12.18
N SER A 20 13.09 7.70 11.87
CA SER A 20 13.65 8.04 10.54
C SER A 20 14.99 7.34 10.28
N LYS A 21 15.81 7.16 11.31
CA LYS A 21 17.07 6.39 11.22
C LYS A 21 16.82 4.89 11.10
N SER A 22 15.83 4.33 11.80
CA SER A 22 15.50 2.91 11.69
C SER A 22 14.80 2.55 10.38
N GLU A 23 13.93 3.42 9.87
CA GLU A 23 13.26 3.23 8.56
C GLU A 23 14.27 3.19 7.40
N SER A 24 15.39 3.92 7.53
CA SER A 24 16.49 3.86 6.57
C SER A 24 17.08 2.44 6.48
N ASN A 25 17.16 1.73 7.61
CA ASN A 25 17.77 0.39 7.71
C ASN A 25 16.76 -0.77 7.48
N GLU A 26 15.46 -0.56 7.69
CA GLU A 26 14.44 -1.64 7.65
C GLU A 26 13.72 -1.79 6.30
N GLN A 27 13.82 -0.82 5.38
CA GLN A 27 13.16 -0.89 4.07
C GLN A 27 13.63 -2.10 3.23
N SER A 28 14.83 -2.60 3.49
CA SER A 28 15.45 -3.75 2.84
C SER A 28 14.78 -5.11 3.16
N GLN A 29 13.91 -5.21 4.18
CA GLN A 29 13.26 -6.46 4.59
C GLN A 29 11.74 -6.54 4.34
N LYS A 30 11.09 -5.48 3.83
CA LYS A 30 9.65 -5.52 3.56
C LYS A 30 9.36 -6.42 2.35
N SER A 31 8.45 -7.38 2.53
CA SER A 31 7.87 -8.26 1.49
C SER A 31 7.12 -7.52 0.37
N GLN A 32 7.28 -6.20 0.29
CA GLN A 32 6.42 -5.28 -0.43
C GLN A 32 7.16 -4.09 -1.05
N TYR A 33 8.49 -4.17 -1.19
CA TYR A 33 9.27 -3.17 -1.90
C TYR A 33 8.88 -3.08 -3.38
N ASN A 34 8.53 -1.88 -3.84
CA ASN A 34 8.21 -1.60 -5.23
C ASN A 34 9.34 -0.82 -5.92
N TYR A 35 10.18 -1.55 -6.65
CA TYR A 35 11.30 -1.01 -7.42
C TYR A 35 10.97 0.21 -8.30
N TYR A 36 9.73 0.32 -8.82
CA TYR A 36 9.32 1.43 -9.68
C TYR A 36 8.84 2.68 -8.93
N LYS A 37 8.50 2.57 -7.65
CA LYS A 37 7.82 3.64 -6.89
C LYS A 37 8.53 4.03 -5.61
N ASP A 38 9.16 3.06 -4.95
CA ASP A 38 9.74 3.26 -3.63
C ASP A 38 11.21 3.66 -3.77
N SER A 39 11.68 4.50 -2.85
CA SER A 39 13.10 4.80 -2.70
C SER A 39 13.81 3.66 -1.96
N ASN A 40 15.12 3.56 -2.17
CA ASN A 40 15.99 2.65 -1.44
C ASN A 40 17.24 3.40 -0.97
N PRO A 41 17.24 3.94 0.26
CA PRO A 41 18.32 4.79 0.76
C PRO A 41 19.66 4.05 0.86
N ASP A 42 19.66 2.76 1.21
CA ASP A 42 20.87 1.94 1.31
C ASP A 42 21.59 1.84 -0.05
N GLU A 43 20.84 1.54 -1.11
CA GLU A 43 21.40 1.50 -2.47
C GLU A 43 21.82 2.88 -2.96
N LEU A 44 21.05 3.92 -2.63
CA LEU A 44 21.36 5.30 -3.02
C LEU A 44 22.65 5.81 -2.37
N GLN A 45 22.93 5.45 -1.12
CA GLN A 45 24.19 5.82 -0.48
C GLN A 45 25.38 5.22 -1.24
N ASN A 46 25.31 3.91 -1.54
CA ASN A 46 26.34 3.24 -2.35
C ASN A 46 26.47 3.86 -3.76
N CYS A 47 25.37 4.33 -4.37
CA CYS A 47 25.43 5.06 -5.65
C CYS A 47 26.31 6.30 -5.55
N VAL A 48 26.08 7.10 -4.52
CA VAL A 48 26.75 8.40 -4.35
C VAL A 48 28.25 8.21 -4.17
N ASP A 49 28.65 7.18 -3.41
CA ASP A 49 30.06 6.88 -3.17
C ASP A 49 30.77 6.45 -4.48
N VAL A 50 30.12 5.61 -5.29
CA VAL A 50 30.64 5.23 -6.63
C VAL A 50 30.73 6.44 -7.56
N LEU A 51 29.70 7.30 -7.59
CA LEU A 51 29.69 8.49 -8.44
C LEU A 51 30.80 9.49 -8.08
N LYS A 52 31.07 9.68 -6.78
CA LYS A 52 32.15 10.54 -6.30
C LYS A 52 33.53 9.99 -6.68
N SER A 53 33.75 8.69 -6.50
CA SER A 53 34.99 8.00 -6.93
C SER A 53 35.28 8.25 -8.43
N ILE A 54 34.25 8.14 -9.26
CA ILE A 54 34.37 8.40 -10.71
C ILE A 54 34.67 9.86 -10.98
N GLU A 55 33.94 10.78 -10.32
CA GLU A 55 34.13 12.22 -10.49
C GLU A 55 35.56 12.65 -10.17
N GLU A 56 36.12 12.19 -9.04
CA GLU A 56 37.50 12.48 -8.65
C GLU A 56 38.52 12.00 -9.70
N LYS A 57 38.37 10.78 -10.21
CA LYS A 57 39.26 10.24 -11.25
C LYS A 57 39.13 10.95 -12.60
N VAL A 58 37.91 11.31 -12.98
CA VAL A 58 37.64 12.03 -14.24
C VAL A 58 38.21 13.44 -14.18
N LEU A 59 38.17 14.12 -13.02
CA LEU A 59 38.80 15.42 -12.84
C LEU A 59 40.33 15.34 -13.02
N ILE A 60 40.97 14.34 -12.42
CA ILE A 60 42.41 14.10 -12.62
C ILE A 60 42.74 13.86 -14.09
N GLN A 61 41.87 13.17 -14.83
CA GLN A 61 42.06 12.92 -16.26
C GLN A 61 41.83 14.17 -17.11
N LEU A 62 40.91 15.05 -16.71
CA LEU A 62 40.68 16.34 -17.38
C LEU A 62 41.85 17.31 -17.21
N ASP A 63 42.61 17.23 -16.11
CA ASP A 63 43.84 18.00 -15.94
C ASP A 63 44.90 17.61 -16.98
N LEU A 64 44.94 16.33 -17.39
CA LEU A 64 45.86 15.81 -18.40
C LEU A 64 45.36 16.02 -19.84
N TYR A 65 44.04 15.95 -20.05
CA TYR A 65 43.37 16.09 -21.34
C TYR A 65 42.26 17.14 -21.26
N PRO A 66 42.63 18.44 -21.23
CA PRO A 66 41.64 19.51 -21.17
C PRO A 66 40.73 19.45 -22.40
N ASP A 67 39.46 19.79 -22.20
CA ASP A 67 38.39 19.82 -23.22
C ASP A 67 38.03 18.48 -23.89
N HIS A 68 38.45 17.34 -23.35
CA HIS A 68 38.00 16.04 -23.88
C HIS A 68 36.49 15.84 -23.69
N ALA A 69 35.74 15.81 -24.81
CA ALA A 69 34.28 15.81 -24.80
C ALA A 69 33.66 14.69 -23.95
N THR A 70 34.16 13.46 -24.05
CA THR A 70 33.63 12.30 -23.30
C THR A 70 33.79 12.47 -21.79
N LEU A 71 34.90 13.04 -21.32
CA LEU A 71 35.16 13.26 -19.90
C LEU A 71 34.23 14.35 -19.34
N LEU A 72 34.03 15.43 -20.11
CA LEU A 72 33.06 16.47 -19.78
C LEU A 72 31.63 15.93 -19.73
N ASP A 73 31.27 15.04 -20.65
CA ASP A 73 29.95 14.41 -20.67
C ASP A 73 29.74 13.47 -19.49
N ILE A 74 30.77 12.71 -19.06
CA ILE A 74 30.72 11.92 -17.83
C ILE A 74 30.38 12.81 -16.62
N ILE A 75 31.07 13.95 -16.44
CA ILE A 75 30.77 14.89 -15.34
C ILE A 75 29.34 15.42 -15.43
N LYS A 76 28.87 15.82 -16.62
CA LYS A 76 27.49 16.29 -16.80
C LYS A 76 26.47 15.23 -16.40
N ILE A 77 26.71 13.96 -16.77
CA ILE A 77 25.85 12.84 -16.42
C ILE A 77 25.85 12.62 -14.90
N ILE A 78 27.03 12.60 -14.25
CA ILE A 78 27.15 12.46 -12.79
C ILE A 78 26.35 13.56 -12.07
N LYS A 79 26.56 14.83 -12.43
CA LYS A 79 25.84 15.96 -11.84
C LYS A 79 24.33 15.84 -12.01
N ARG A 80 23.88 15.35 -13.18
CA ARG A 80 22.45 15.10 -13.44
C ARG A 80 21.91 13.96 -12.56
N ILE A 81 22.66 12.88 -12.35
CA ILE A 81 22.25 11.78 -11.48
C ILE A 81 22.16 12.27 -10.01
N LEU A 82 23.15 13.03 -9.55
CA LEU A 82 23.17 13.60 -8.19
C LEU A 82 22.05 14.63 -7.95
N SER A 83 21.50 15.23 -9.01
CA SER A 83 20.34 16.14 -8.91
C SER A 83 19.00 15.42 -8.68
N ILE A 84 18.94 14.08 -8.81
CA ILE A 84 17.71 13.32 -8.60
C ILE A 84 17.40 13.29 -7.08
N PRO A 85 16.16 13.61 -6.66
CA PRO A 85 15.80 13.58 -5.24
C PRO A 85 15.98 12.18 -4.63
N ALA A 86 16.44 12.11 -3.38
CA ALA A 86 16.59 10.84 -2.65
C ALA A 86 15.26 10.11 -2.43
N SER A 87 14.12 10.80 -2.54
CA SER A 87 12.78 10.19 -2.52
C SER A 87 12.36 9.52 -3.83
N ALA A 88 13.16 9.65 -4.89
CA ALA A 88 12.86 9.05 -6.19
C ALA A 88 13.14 7.55 -6.21
N SER A 89 12.47 6.83 -7.12
CA SER A 89 12.63 5.39 -7.27
C SER A 89 13.95 5.00 -7.94
N LEU A 90 14.44 3.81 -7.60
CA LEU A 90 15.73 3.28 -8.03
C LEU A 90 15.87 3.16 -9.57
N VAL A 91 14.76 2.95 -10.28
CA VAL A 91 14.71 2.91 -11.76
C VAL A 91 15.27 4.18 -12.40
N ARG A 92 15.00 5.34 -11.80
CA ARG A 92 15.45 6.63 -12.33
C ARG A 92 16.97 6.75 -12.27
N PHE A 93 17.57 6.23 -11.21
CA PHE A 93 19.02 6.15 -11.05
C PHE A 93 19.63 5.10 -11.98
N ASN A 94 18.99 3.92 -12.11
CA ASN A 94 19.45 2.85 -13.02
C ASN A 94 19.58 3.34 -14.47
N SER A 95 18.60 4.10 -14.98
CA SER A 95 18.70 4.69 -16.32
C SER A 95 19.91 5.62 -16.48
N GLY A 96 20.22 6.40 -15.44
CA GLY A 96 21.41 7.26 -15.42
C GLY A 96 22.72 6.47 -15.40
N PHE A 97 22.81 5.45 -14.55
CA PHE A 97 23.99 4.57 -14.46
C PHE A 97 24.28 3.83 -15.76
N GLN A 98 23.25 3.44 -16.51
CA GLN A 98 23.43 2.80 -17.80
C GLN A 98 24.03 3.74 -18.85
N ILE A 99 23.58 5.00 -18.90
CA ILE A 99 24.18 6.04 -19.76
C ILE A 99 25.62 6.31 -19.33
N LEU A 100 25.85 6.41 -18.02
CA LEU A 100 27.17 6.64 -17.45
C LEU A 100 28.14 5.52 -17.85
N ARG A 101 27.74 4.25 -17.68
CA ARG A 101 28.56 3.09 -18.07
C ARG A 101 28.95 3.13 -19.55
N GLN A 102 28.00 3.43 -20.43
CA GLN A 102 28.27 3.51 -21.86
C GLN A 102 29.30 4.61 -22.18
N THR A 103 29.17 5.76 -21.54
CA THR A 103 30.09 6.91 -21.76
C THR A 103 31.48 6.61 -21.20
N ILE A 104 31.57 5.93 -20.05
CA ILE A 104 32.84 5.44 -19.48
C ILE A 104 33.48 4.41 -20.41
N SER A 105 32.68 3.48 -20.97
CA SER A 105 33.16 2.47 -21.91
C SER A 105 33.77 3.11 -23.18
N GLN A 106 33.11 4.15 -23.73
CA GLN A 106 33.64 4.94 -24.84
C GLN A 106 34.99 5.60 -24.53
N TRP A 107 35.18 6.10 -23.30
CA TRP A 107 36.49 6.59 -22.87
C TRP A 107 37.52 5.45 -22.77
N ASN A 108 37.14 4.31 -22.21
CA ASN A 108 38.02 3.16 -22.06
C ASN A 108 38.51 2.57 -23.38
N GLU A 109 37.76 2.73 -24.47
CA GLU A 109 38.17 2.33 -25.82
C GLU A 109 39.33 3.18 -26.37
N VAL A 110 39.36 4.48 -26.04
CA VAL A 110 40.38 5.43 -26.55
C VAL A 110 41.50 5.69 -25.55
N ALA A 111 41.27 5.43 -24.27
CA ALA A 111 42.23 5.71 -23.21
C ALA A 111 43.38 4.69 -23.16
N HIS A 112 44.58 5.17 -22.85
CA HIS A 112 45.71 4.29 -22.56
C HIS A 112 45.41 3.43 -21.33
N SER A 113 45.89 2.19 -21.31
CA SER A 113 45.72 1.21 -20.22
C SER A 113 46.06 1.71 -18.80
N LYS A 114 46.86 2.77 -18.65
CA LYS A 114 47.26 3.35 -17.35
C LYS A 114 46.31 4.45 -16.86
N ASN A 115 45.51 5.04 -17.75
CA ASN A 115 44.62 6.16 -17.46
C ASN A 115 43.16 5.83 -17.82
N ASN A 116 42.82 4.55 -17.95
CA ASN A 116 41.44 4.14 -18.20
C ASN A 116 40.63 4.09 -16.89
N LEU A 117 39.31 4.01 -17.02
CA LEU A 117 38.35 3.92 -15.94
C LEU A 117 37.74 2.51 -15.85
N GLN A 118 38.51 1.46 -16.19
CA GLN A 118 37.99 0.08 -16.23
C GLN A 118 37.46 -0.40 -14.88
N THR A 119 38.18 -0.10 -13.79
CA THR A 119 37.75 -0.46 -12.43
C THR A 119 36.41 0.19 -12.08
N GLU A 120 36.24 1.47 -12.44
CA GLU A 120 34.99 2.18 -12.19
C GLU A 120 33.85 1.68 -13.07
N GLU A 121 34.12 1.33 -14.33
CA GLU A 121 33.14 0.73 -15.22
C GLU A 121 32.57 -0.57 -14.63
N ILE A 122 33.42 -1.38 -13.99
CA ILE A 122 33.01 -2.61 -13.31
C ILE A 122 32.10 -2.29 -12.12
N LEU A 123 32.42 -1.31 -11.28
CA LEU A 123 31.58 -0.91 -10.14
C LEU A 123 30.20 -0.43 -10.60
N VAL A 124 30.14 0.37 -11.66
CA VAL A 124 28.87 0.81 -12.27
C VAL A 124 28.09 -0.39 -12.82
N ALA A 125 28.78 -1.34 -13.49
CA ALA A 125 28.15 -2.55 -14.02
C ALA A 125 27.57 -3.46 -12.91
N GLU A 126 28.26 -3.58 -11.78
CA GLU A 126 27.79 -4.32 -10.60
C GLU A 126 26.52 -3.69 -10.00
N CYS A 127 26.47 -2.36 -9.90
CA CYS A 127 25.27 -1.63 -9.47
C CYS A 127 24.09 -1.92 -10.40
N ILE A 128 24.28 -1.79 -11.72
CA ILE A 128 23.25 -2.08 -12.72
C ILE A 128 22.77 -3.53 -12.59
N LYS A 129 23.69 -4.50 -12.46
CA LYS A 129 23.36 -5.92 -12.31
C LYS A 129 22.53 -6.18 -11.06
N LYS A 130 22.89 -5.54 -9.94
CA LYS A 130 22.15 -5.63 -8.67
C LYS A 130 20.74 -5.08 -8.82
N TRP A 131 20.56 -3.93 -9.46
CA TRP A 131 19.24 -3.32 -9.66
C TRP A 131 18.38 -4.07 -10.64
N ASN A 132 18.95 -4.64 -11.70
CA ASN A 132 18.22 -5.52 -12.61
C ASN A 132 17.72 -6.78 -11.89
N LYS A 133 18.48 -7.31 -10.92
CA LYS A 133 18.02 -8.41 -10.06
C LYS A 133 16.86 -7.97 -9.15
N LEU A 134 16.93 -6.78 -8.55
CA LEU A 134 15.83 -6.21 -7.76
C LEU A 134 14.58 -5.99 -8.61
N GLU A 135 14.74 -5.53 -9.84
CA GLU A 135 13.66 -5.36 -10.80
C GLU A 135 12.95 -6.69 -11.08
N LEU A 136 13.70 -7.74 -11.42
CA LEU A 136 13.15 -9.08 -11.66
C LEU A 136 12.46 -9.66 -10.41
N GLN A 137 13.00 -9.41 -9.21
CA GLN A 137 12.36 -9.79 -7.96
C GLN A 137 11.03 -9.06 -7.76
N SER A 138 10.98 -7.76 -8.07
CA SER A 138 9.74 -6.96 -8.01
C SER A 138 8.65 -7.49 -8.94
N TRP A 139 9.03 -8.05 -10.10
CA TRP A 139 8.06 -8.64 -11.03
C TRP A 139 7.37 -9.86 -10.43
N ARG A 140 8.06 -10.67 -9.62
CA ARG A 140 7.46 -11.85 -8.97
C ARG A 140 6.33 -11.51 -8.01
N ILE A 141 6.41 -10.34 -7.38
CA ILE A 141 5.41 -9.85 -6.41
C ILE A 141 4.44 -8.82 -7.01
N SER A 142 4.53 -8.56 -8.32
CA SER A 142 3.75 -7.52 -9.00
C SER A 142 2.24 -7.75 -8.97
N LEU A 143 1.77 -9.00 -8.87
CA LEU A 143 0.35 -9.32 -8.68
C LEU A 143 -0.21 -8.74 -7.37
N ASN A 144 0.59 -8.66 -6.30
CA ASN A 144 0.17 -8.04 -5.04
C ASN A 144 -0.15 -6.54 -5.22
N GLN A 145 0.48 -5.89 -6.22
CA GLN A 145 0.20 -4.49 -6.51
C GLN A 145 -1.18 -4.30 -7.13
N VAL A 146 -1.67 -5.31 -7.87
CA VAL A 146 -3.03 -5.33 -8.42
C VAL A 146 -4.04 -5.48 -7.28
N ASP A 147 -3.82 -6.43 -6.37
CA ASP A 147 -4.65 -6.61 -5.16
C ASP A 147 -4.76 -5.29 -4.38
N LYS A 148 -3.61 -4.69 -4.00
CA LYS A 148 -3.55 -3.39 -3.30
C LYS A 148 -4.29 -2.28 -4.03
N LYS A 149 -4.16 -2.22 -5.36
CA LYS A 149 -4.80 -1.17 -6.17
C LYS A 149 -6.32 -1.30 -6.10
N ILE A 150 -6.84 -2.53 -6.15
CA ILE A 150 -8.28 -2.81 -6.00
C ILE A 150 -8.74 -2.43 -4.59
N GLU A 151 -8.02 -2.85 -3.55
CA GLU A 151 -8.30 -2.51 -2.15
C GLU A 151 -8.36 -0.98 -1.94
N GLN A 152 -7.31 -0.27 -2.35
CA GLN A 152 -7.21 1.19 -2.26
C GLN A 152 -8.35 1.91 -2.98
N ASN A 153 -8.79 1.37 -4.13
CA ASN A 153 -9.93 1.92 -4.84
C ASN A 153 -11.26 1.66 -4.13
N THR A 154 -11.38 0.54 -3.43
CA THR A 154 -12.60 0.11 -2.73
C THR A 154 -12.83 0.89 -1.44
N PHE A 155 -11.78 1.25 -0.71
CA PHE A 155 -11.92 2.08 0.51
C PHE A 155 -12.60 3.43 0.28
N LYS A 156 -12.65 3.93 -0.97
CA LYS A 156 -13.41 5.15 -1.32
C LYS A 156 -14.91 4.99 -1.06
N TYR A 157 -15.44 3.76 -1.05
CA TYR A 157 -16.83 3.50 -0.70
C TYR A 157 -17.18 3.83 0.75
N TRP A 158 -16.19 3.99 1.62
CA TRP A 158 -16.40 4.47 2.98
C TRP A 158 -17.21 5.78 3.00
N PHE A 159 -16.91 6.74 2.13
CA PHE A 159 -17.63 8.03 2.09
C PHE A 159 -19.08 7.87 1.66
N HIS A 160 -19.35 6.96 0.73
CA HIS A 160 -20.71 6.68 0.26
C HIS A 160 -21.54 6.00 1.37
N ILE A 161 -20.97 4.99 2.04
CA ILE A 161 -21.65 4.30 3.15
C ILE A 161 -21.88 5.26 4.32
N TYR A 162 -20.88 6.07 4.66
CA TYR A 162 -21.01 7.09 5.71
C TYR A 162 -22.14 8.06 5.41
N ASN A 163 -22.27 8.55 4.18
CA ASN A 163 -23.35 9.46 3.80
C ASN A 163 -24.72 8.79 3.95
N VAL A 164 -24.90 7.58 3.42
CA VAL A 164 -26.17 6.83 3.53
C VAL A 164 -26.56 6.61 5.00
N ILE A 165 -25.60 6.20 5.84
CA ILE A 165 -25.83 6.00 7.28
C ILE A 165 -26.16 7.33 7.96
N SER A 166 -25.41 8.39 7.67
CA SER A 166 -25.58 9.70 8.32
C SER A 166 -26.92 10.34 7.95
N GLU A 167 -27.34 10.25 6.69
CA GLU A 167 -28.65 10.73 6.24
C GLU A 167 -29.78 10.02 6.99
N TYR A 168 -29.73 8.69 7.12
CA TYR A 168 -30.73 7.94 7.87
C TYR A 168 -30.80 8.33 9.36
N LEU A 169 -29.63 8.55 9.98
CA LEU A 169 -29.53 8.91 11.39
C LEU A 169 -30.01 10.34 11.67
N ASN A 170 -29.73 11.29 10.79
CA ASN A 170 -30.05 12.72 10.98
C ASN A 170 -31.48 13.09 10.57
N ASN A 171 -32.19 12.24 9.83
CA ASN A 171 -33.56 12.54 9.42
C ASN A 171 -34.55 12.38 10.59
N GLU A 172 -35.13 13.47 11.09
CA GLU A 172 -36.07 13.42 12.23
C GLU A 172 -37.54 13.19 11.84
N ASN A 173 -37.93 13.44 10.58
CA ASN A 173 -39.34 13.43 10.16
C ASN A 173 -39.76 12.07 9.56
N SER A 174 -40.78 11.42 10.13
CA SER A 174 -41.26 10.08 9.73
C SER A 174 -42.11 10.03 8.46
N ASP A 175 -42.72 11.16 8.05
CA ASP A 175 -43.93 11.10 7.21
C ASP A 175 -43.71 11.41 5.71
N LEU A 176 -42.51 11.84 5.30
CA LEU A 176 -42.15 12.13 3.90
C LEU A 176 -40.73 11.65 3.56
N ASN A 177 -40.38 10.43 3.98
CA ASN A 177 -38.98 9.97 3.99
C ASN A 177 -38.46 9.47 2.63
N PRO A 178 -37.25 9.90 2.20
CA PRO A 178 -36.54 9.33 1.06
C PRO A 178 -35.72 8.05 1.36
N HIS A 179 -35.43 7.75 2.63
CA HIS A 179 -34.56 6.62 3.06
C HIS A 179 -35.10 5.91 4.32
N SER A 180 -35.98 4.92 4.13
CA SER A 180 -36.38 3.99 5.20
C SER A 180 -35.22 3.07 5.63
N LEU A 181 -35.31 2.45 6.82
CA LEU A 181 -34.31 1.43 7.24
C LEU A 181 -34.16 0.32 6.18
N LYS A 182 -35.28 -0.04 5.55
CA LYS A 182 -35.32 -1.03 4.48
C LYS A 182 -34.51 -0.57 3.28
N GLU A 183 -34.69 0.67 2.82
CA GLU A 183 -33.93 1.22 1.69
C GLU A 183 -32.44 1.30 1.98
N VAL A 184 -32.05 1.75 3.18
CA VAL A 184 -30.63 1.74 3.59
C VAL A 184 -30.07 0.32 3.58
N THR A 185 -30.82 -0.64 4.11
CA THR A 185 -30.41 -2.05 4.14
C THR A 185 -30.30 -2.62 2.73
N ASP A 186 -31.21 -2.29 1.83
CA ASP A 186 -31.19 -2.73 0.44
C ASP A 186 -30.01 -2.11 -0.34
N ILE A 187 -29.69 -0.83 -0.10
CA ILE A 187 -28.51 -0.17 -0.66
C ILE A 187 -27.23 -0.88 -0.19
N LEU A 188 -27.10 -1.16 1.11
CA LEU A 188 -25.93 -1.84 1.69
C LEU A 188 -25.83 -3.30 1.23
N ARG A 189 -26.96 -3.98 1.05
CA ARG A 189 -27.01 -5.32 0.45
C ARG A 189 -26.51 -5.28 -0.99
N GLN A 190 -27.08 -4.40 -1.82
CA GLN A 190 -26.70 -4.24 -3.23
C GLN A 190 -25.21 -3.84 -3.38
N PHE A 191 -24.69 -3.06 -2.42
CA PHE A 191 -23.27 -2.75 -2.34
C PHE A 191 -22.41 -4.01 -2.22
N VAL A 192 -22.77 -5.02 -1.41
CA VAL A 192 -21.99 -6.26 -1.35
C VAL A 192 -22.32 -7.21 -2.52
N GLU A 193 -23.57 -7.28 -2.98
CA GLU A 193 -23.94 -8.11 -4.14
C GLU A 193 -23.25 -7.70 -5.44
N SER A 194 -22.94 -6.41 -5.58
CA SER A 194 -22.21 -5.86 -6.72
C SER A 194 -20.69 -6.02 -6.62
N SER A 195 -20.18 -6.76 -5.63
CA SER A 195 -18.75 -7.03 -5.46
C SER A 195 -18.17 -7.85 -6.61
N THR A 196 -16.87 -7.70 -6.78
CA THR A 196 -16.02 -8.56 -7.59
C THR A 196 -15.17 -9.46 -6.69
N PHE A 197 -14.48 -10.44 -7.28
CA PHE A 197 -13.55 -11.29 -6.53
C PHE A 197 -12.42 -10.49 -5.88
N GLY A 198 -12.04 -9.34 -6.46
CA GLY A 198 -10.99 -8.49 -5.96
C GLY A 198 -11.36 -7.72 -4.70
N ASP A 199 -12.58 -7.18 -4.63
CA ASP A 199 -12.98 -6.20 -3.61
C ASP A 199 -13.98 -6.69 -2.55
N PHE A 200 -14.56 -7.88 -2.72
CA PHE A 200 -15.56 -8.44 -1.81
C PHE A 200 -15.18 -8.35 -0.33
N HIS A 201 -13.97 -8.79 0.01
CA HIS A 201 -13.49 -8.81 1.40
C HIS A 201 -13.50 -7.40 2.03
N ILE A 202 -13.03 -6.39 1.29
CA ILE A 202 -13.03 -4.99 1.76
C ILE A 202 -14.45 -4.47 1.92
N ARG A 203 -15.38 -4.85 1.03
CA ARG A 203 -16.78 -4.40 1.15
C ARG A 203 -17.46 -4.95 2.41
N VAL A 204 -17.22 -6.21 2.74
CA VAL A 204 -17.70 -6.83 3.98
C VAL A 204 -17.03 -6.19 5.21
N GLU A 205 -15.72 -5.95 5.14
CA GLU A 205 -14.96 -5.28 6.20
C GLU A 205 -15.45 -3.83 6.44
N LEU A 206 -15.83 -3.12 5.38
CA LEU A 206 -16.44 -1.79 5.50
C LEU A 206 -17.76 -1.86 6.27
N LEU A 207 -18.65 -2.83 5.98
CA LEU A 207 -19.89 -3.00 6.75
C LEU A 207 -19.59 -3.22 8.24
N LYS A 208 -18.62 -4.09 8.54
CA LYS A 208 -18.20 -4.34 9.93
C LYS A 208 -17.60 -3.11 10.60
N SER A 209 -16.80 -2.35 9.86
CA SER A 209 -16.21 -1.09 10.35
C SER A 209 -17.28 -0.08 10.73
N PHE A 210 -18.35 0.02 9.94
CA PHE A 210 -19.50 0.89 10.24
C PHE A 210 -20.35 0.37 11.41
N GLU A 211 -20.53 -0.94 11.55
CA GLU A 211 -21.17 -1.54 12.73
C GLU A 211 -20.42 -1.14 14.02
N LEU A 212 -19.09 -1.32 14.05
CA LEU A 212 -18.24 -0.96 15.18
C LEU A 212 -18.25 0.55 15.44
N PHE A 213 -18.17 1.35 14.38
CA PHE A 213 -18.27 2.80 14.44
C PHE A 213 -19.56 3.26 15.13
N LEU A 214 -20.70 2.66 14.77
CA LEU A 214 -21.99 2.99 15.38
C LEU A 214 -22.04 2.63 16.87
N HIS A 215 -21.44 1.51 17.29
CA HIS A 215 -21.36 1.17 18.72
C HIS A 215 -20.65 2.26 19.54
N ILE A 216 -19.58 2.83 19.00
CA ILE A 216 -18.72 3.81 19.69
C ILE A 216 -19.34 5.22 19.66
N CYS A 217 -20.04 5.59 18.59
CA CYS A 217 -20.56 6.95 18.44
C CYS A 217 -21.73 7.27 19.35
N SER A 218 -21.71 8.48 19.92
CA SER A 218 -22.85 9.09 20.61
C SER A 218 -23.84 9.59 19.58
N ILE A 219 -24.98 8.91 19.44
CA ILE A 219 -26.08 9.26 18.52
C ILE A 219 -27.35 9.35 19.36
N ASP A 220 -28.09 10.45 19.22
CA ASP A 220 -29.24 10.78 20.07
C ASP A 220 -30.41 9.79 19.89
N ASN A 221 -30.69 9.39 18.64
CA ASN A 221 -31.73 8.41 18.35
C ASN A 221 -31.20 6.97 18.48
N ILE A 222 -31.19 6.46 19.71
CA ILE A 222 -30.71 5.13 20.07
C ILE A 222 -31.42 4.02 19.28
N ASN A 223 -32.73 4.14 19.06
CA ASN A 223 -33.51 3.13 18.33
C ASN A 223 -33.07 3.02 16.87
N LYS A 224 -32.91 4.16 16.18
CA LYS A 224 -32.40 4.19 14.80
C LYS A 224 -30.98 3.63 14.71
N LYS A 225 -30.11 4.01 15.64
CA LYS A 225 -28.74 3.50 15.74
C LYS A 225 -28.73 1.97 15.91
N ASN A 226 -29.49 1.44 16.86
CA ASN A 226 -29.53 0.00 17.13
C ASN A 226 -30.07 -0.79 15.92
N ASN A 227 -31.12 -0.30 15.28
CA ASN A 227 -31.67 -0.91 14.07
C ASN A 227 -30.64 -1.00 12.92
N LEU A 228 -29.82 0.04 12.73
CA LEU A 228 -28.72 0.00 11.77
C LEU A 228 -27.63 -0.98 12.16
N ILE A 229 -27.24 -1.02 13.43
CA ILE A 229 -26.26 -1.98 13.94
C ILE A 229 -26.71 -3.41 13.63
N TYR A 230 -27.96 -3.77 13.98
CA TYR A 230 -28.50 -5.09 13.69
C TYR A 230 -28.54 -5.40 12.19
N SER A 231 -28.91 -4.42 11.36
CA SER A 231 -28.96 -4.58 9.91
C SER A 231 -27.56 -4.81 9.31
N LEU A 232 -26.57 -4.00 9.69
CA LEU A 232 -25.17 -4.16 9.28
C LEU A 232 -24.58 -5.49 9.73
N HIS A 233 -24.83 -5.87 10.98
CA HIS A 233 -24.36 -7.12 11.57
C HIS A 233 -24.94 -8.33 10.83
N SER A 234 -26.26 -8.31 10.56
CA SER A 234 -26.95 -9.37 9.83
C SER A 234 -26.42 -9.51 8.39
N LEU A 235 -26.25 -8.40 7.67
CA LEU A 235 -25.64 -8.42 6.34
C LEU A 235 -24.20 -8.94 6.38
N GLY A 236 -23.41 -8.51 7.36
CA GLY A 236 -22.04 -8.98 7.57
C GLY A 236 -21.96 -10.49 7.76
N ILE A 237 -22.78 -11.06 8.65
CA ILE A 237 -22.85 -12.51 8.87
C ILE A 237 -23.24 -13.24 7.58
N TYR A 238 -24.32 -12.79 6.93
CA TYR A 238 -24.83 -13.41 5.71
C TYR A 238 -23.77 -13.47 4.62
N PHE A 239 -23.09 -12.35 4.32
CA PHE A 239 -22.09 -12.36 3.25
C PHE A 239 -20.81 -13.11 3.64
N ASN A 240 -20.43 -13.10 4.93
CA ASN A 240 -19.22 -13.78 5.37
C ASN A 240 -19.25 -15.31 5.13
N GLN A 241 -20.44 -15.92 5.00
CA GLN A 241 -20.56 -17.34 4.65
C GLN A 241 -19.91 -17.69 3.29
N PHE A 242 -19.87 -16.73 2.35
CA PHE A 242 -19.26 -16.91 1.02
C PHE A 242 -17.75 -16.65 1.00
N SER A 243 -17.18 -16.10 2.09
CA SER A 243 -15.78 -15.66 2.16
C SER A 243 -14.80 -16.79 1.82
N LYS A 244 -15.01 -17.98 2.39
CA LYS A 244 -14.16 -19.15 2.13
C LYS A 244 -14.11 -19.51 0.66
N GLN A 245 -15.27 -19.58 0.01
CA GLN A 245 -15.37 -19.95 -1.41
C GLN A 245 -14.71 -18.88 -2.30
N ILE A 246 -14.93 -17.59 -2.00
CA ILE A 246 -14.33 -16.47 -2.74
C ILE A 246 -12.80 -16.49 -2.64
N VAL A 247 -12.25 -16.75 -1.44
CA VAL A 247 -10.80 -16.89 -1.23
C VAL A 247 -10.22 -18.05 -2.04
N ILE A 248 -10.90 -19.19 -2.08
CA ILE A 248 -10.49 -20.35 -2.88
C ILE A 248 -10.50 -20.01 -4.38
N THR A 249 -11.59 -19.43 -4.89
CA THR A 249 -11.68 -19.02 -6.30
C THR A 249 -10.62 -17.98 -6.66
N LYS A 250 -10.40 -16.97 -5.81
CA LYS A 250 -9.34 -15.96 -6.00
C LYS A 250 -7.96 -16.60 -6.08
N ARG A 251 -7.69 -17.61 -5.25
CA ARG A 251 -6.43 -18.37 -5.28
C ARG A 251 -6.31 -19.19 -6.57
N ASN A 252 -7.38 -19.83 -7.02
CA ASN A 252 -7.42 -20.60 -8.28
C ASN A 252 -7.22 -19.71 -9.52
N ILE A 253 -7.72 -18.47 -9.51
CA ILE A 253 -7.44 -17.46 -10.54
C ILE A 253 -5.96 -17.07 -10.53
N ARG A 254 -5.39 -16.88 -9.33
CA ARG A 254 -4.02 -16.38 -9.15
C ARG A 254 -2.95 -17.39 -9.59
N VAL A 255 -3.06 -18.64 -9.15
CA VAL A 255 -2.04 -19.69 -9.37
C VAL A 255 -1.57 -19.83 -10.82
N PRO A 256 -2.43 -19.96 -11.84
CA PRO A 256 -1.99 -20.13 -13.22
C PRO A 256 -1.27 -18.88 -13.77
N ILE A 257 -1.74 -17.69 -13.41
CA ILE A 257 -1.11 -16.43 -13.85
C ILE A 257 0.24 -16.23 -13.16
N GLU A 258 0.33 -16.54 -11.86
CA GLU A 258 1.57 -16.48 -11.11
C GLU A 258 2.61 -17.47 -11.65
N LYS A 259 2.17 -18.67 -12.07
CA LYS A 259 3.04 -19.65 -12.73
C LYS A 259 3.60 -19.11 -14.05
N LYS A 260 2.74 -18.60 -14.95
CA LYS A 260 3.17 -17.97 -16.22
C LYS A 260 4.15 -16.82 -15.98
N LEU A 261 3.88 -15.99 -14.98
CA LEU A 261 4.73 -14.85 -14.61
C LEU A 261 6.10 -15.32 -14.08
N LYS A 262 6.14 -16.35 -13.22
CA LYS A 262 7.41 -16.93 -12.72
C LYS A 262 8.25 -17.53 -13.83
N GLU A 263 7.63 -18.24 -14.77
CA GLU A 263 8.30 -18.78 -15.95
C GLU A 263 8.85 -17.66 -16.85
N PHE A 264 8.07 -16.61 -17.07
CA PHE A 264 8.51 -15.42 -17.81
C PHE A 264 9.70 -14.74 -17.14
N VAL A 265 9.64 -14.48 -15.83
CA VAL A 265 10.77 -13.92 -15.05
C VAL A 265 11.99 -14.83 -15.12
N LYS A 266 11.81 -16.15 -15.13
CA LYS A 266 12.92 -17.10 -15.26
C LYS A 266 13.60 -16.97 -16.63
N ILE A 267 12.84 -16.88 -17.72
CA ILE A 267 13.38 -16.66 -19.06
C ILE A 267 14.17 -15.35 -19.10
N GLU A 268 13.58 -14.26 -18.63
CA GLU A 268 14.22 -12.94 -18.62
C GLU A 268 15.46 -12.88 -17.71
N SER A 269 15.53 -13.72 -16.67
CA SER A 269 16.71 -13.79 -15.80
C SER A 269 17.97 -14.35 -16.47
N TYR A 270 17.83 -15.11 -17.57
CA TYR A 270 18.96 -15.60 -18.35
C TYR A 270 19.43 -14.62 -19.43
N ASN A 271 18.67 -13.54 -19.68
CA ASN A 271 19.08 -12.49 -20.62
C ASN A 271 20.19 -11.65 -19.97
N LYS A 272 21.43 -11.90 -20.39
CA LYS A 272 22.63 -11.23 -19.87
C LYS A 272 22.66 -9.72 -20.19
N ASP A 273 21.95 -9.30 -21.24
CA ASP A 273 21.98 -7.93 -21.76
C ASP A 273 20.63 -7.20 -21.60
N LEU A 274 20.23 -6.92 -20.36
CA LEU A 274 19.13 -5.99 -20.04
C LEU A 274 19.57 -4.51 -20.17
N SER A 275 20.50 -4.21 -21.08
CA SER A 275 20.94 -2.84 -21.34
C SER A 275 19.82 -2.04 -22.03
N TYR A 276 19.41 -0.94 -21.40
CA TYR A 276 18.34 -0.04 -21.82
C TYR A 276 18.48 0.47 -23.25
N PHE A 277 19.73 0.59 -23.74
CA PHE A 277 20.03 1.21 -25.02
C PHE A 277 20.26 0.22 -26.17
N SER A 278 20.98 -0.89 -25.95
CA SER A 278 21.22 -1.89 -26.99
C SER A 278 19.96 -2.71 -27.34
N MET A 279 18.95 -2.68 -26.45
CA MET A 279 17.75 -3.52 -26.53
C MET A 279 16.46 -2.79 -26.11
N ARG A 280 16.38 -1.46 -26.33
CA ARG A 280 15.21 -0.63 -25.96
C ARG A 280 13.86 -1.23 -26.43
N ASN A 281 13.84 -1.83 -27.63
CA ASN A 281 12.67 -2.52 -28.18
C ASN A 281 12.32 -3.82 -27.43
N ASN A 282 13.33 -4.56 -26.95
CA ASN A 282 13.12 -5.76 -26.13
C ASN A 282 12.60 -5.39 -24.75
N ILE A 283 13.13 -4.34 -24.12
CA ILE A 283 12.65 -3.87 -22.80
C ILE A 283 11.19 -3.42 -22.87
N ALA A 284 10.83 -2.66 -23.91
CA ALA A 284 9.43 -2.30 -24.14
C ALA A 284 8.53 -3.54 -24.33
N LYS A 285 9.01 -4.56 -25.05
CA LYS A 285 8.30 -5.84 -25.23
C LYS A 285 8.15 -6.59 -23.91
N VAL A 286 9.20 -6.63 -23.09
CA VAL A 286 9.21 -7.28 -21.77
C VAL A 286 8.21 -6.61 -20.83
N HIS A 287 8.22 -5.28 -20.72
CA HIS A 287 7.22 -4.56 -19.91
C HIS A 287 5.79 -4.70 -20.46
N ARG A 288 5.60 -4.77 -21.77
CA ARG A 288 4.27 -5.05 -22.37
C ARG A 288 3.77 -6.44 -21.96
N ASN A 289 4.64 -7.45 -21.97
CA ASN A 289 4.30 -8.80 -21.54
C ASN A 289 3.99 -8.85 -20.04
N LEU A 290 4.80 -8.20 -19.19
CA LEU A 290 4.52 -8.06 -17.76
C LEU A 290 3.15 -7.43 -17.54
N ASN A 291 2.86 -6.31 -18.20
CA ASN A 291 1.58 -5.62 -18.09
C ASN A 291 0.41 -6.46 -18.61
N LYS A 292 0.64 -7.35 -19.58
CA LYS A 292 -0.38 -8.30 -20.04
C LYS A 292 -0.80 -9.25 -18.92
N PHE A 293 0.14 -9.81 -18.17
CA PHE A 293 -0.18 -10.66 -17.01
C PHE A 293 -0.92 -9.89 -15.91
N LEU A 294 -0.50 -8.65 -15.63
CA LEU A 294 -1.17 -7.81 -14.64
C LEU A 294 -2.61 -7.48 -15.05
N LYS A 295 -2.84 -7.16 -16.33
CA LYS A 295 -4.17 -6.90 -16.88
C LYS A 295 -5.04 -8.15 -16.94
N GLU A 296 -4.47 -9.31 -17.26
CA GLU A 296 -5.16 -10.61 -17.21
C GLU A 296 -5.66 -10.85 -15.78
N TYR A 297 -4.80 -10.68 -14.77
CA TYR A 297 -5.18 -10.83 -13.37
C TYR A 297 -6.22 -9.80 -12.92
N GLU A 298 -6.03 -8.53 -13.23
CA GLU A 298 -6.98 -7.45 -12.91
C GLU A 298 -8.35 -7.70 -13.53
N LYS A 299 -8.40 -8.24 -14.77
CA LYS A 299 -9.65 -8.58 -15.44
C LYS A 299 -10.39 -9.70 -14.73
N GLU A 300 -9.71 -10.79 -14.37
CA GLU A 300 -10.32 -11.91 -13.65
C GLU A 300 -10.79 -11.51 -12.25
N LEU A 301 -10.03 -10.67 -11.53
CA LEU A 301 -10.45 -10.17 -10.23
C LEU A 301 -11.67 -9.24 -10.31
N ASN A 302 -11.87 -8.54 -11.41
CA ASN A 302 -13.02 -7.64 -11.63
C ASN A 302 -14.30 -8.37 -12.08
N VAL A 303 -14.27 -9.69 -12.23
CA VAL A 303 -15.48 -10.47 -12.49
C VAL A 303 -16.38 -10.43 -11.26
N LYS A 304 -17.68 -10.25 -11.46
CA LYS A 304 -18.68 -10.19 -10.37
C LYS A 304 -18.82 -11.55 -9.68
N ILE A 305 -19.02 -11.53 -8.37
CA ILE A 305 -19.24 -12.74 -7.55
C ILE A 305 -20.65 -13.34 -7.72
N THR A 306 -21.48 -12.80 -8.61
CA THR A 306 -22.89 -13.19 -8.79
C THR A 306 -23.09 -14.68 -9.04
N THR A 307 -22.10 -15.37 -9.62
CA THR A 307 -22.15 -16.82 -9.82
C THR A 307 -22.11 -17.58 -8.50
N ILE A 308 -21.32 -17.12 -7.53
CA ILE A 308 -21.25 -17.72 -6.19
C ILE A 308 -22.51 -17.40 -5.40
N LEU A 309 -23.03 -16.17 -5.51
CA LEU A 309 -24.25 -15.77 -4.81
C LEU A 309 -25.50 -16.52 -5.31
N LYS A 310 -25.54 -16.89 -6.59
CA LYS A 310 -26.63 -17.64 -7.23
C LYS A 310 -26.50 -19.14 -7.13
N THR A 311 -25.30 -19.64 -6.83
CA THR A 311 -25.15 -21.06 -6.52
C THR A 311 -25.88 -21.23 -5.21
N GLU A 312 -27.16 -21.61 -5.30
CA GLU A 312 -27.83 -22.29 -4.22
C GLU A 312 -26.80 -23.29 -3.71
N VAL A 313 -26.41 -23.11 -2.45
CA VAL A 313 -25.79 -24.19 -1.69
C VAL A 313 -26.57 -25.43 -2.12
N ALA A 314 -25.88 -26.43 -2.68
CA ALA A 314 -26.38 -27.78 -2.68
C ALA A 314 -26.56 -28.12 -1.19
N LEU A 315 -27.67 -27.63 -0.65
CA LEU A 315 -28.21 -27.99 0.62
C LEU A 315 -28.59 -29.44 0.35
N ASP A 316 -27.93 -30.35 1.07
CA ASP A 316 -28.50 -31.66 1.31
C ASP A 316 -30.02 -31.49 1.44
N GLU A 317 -30.78 -32.25 0.65
CA GLU A 317 -32.24 -32.14 0.46
C GLU A 317 -33.04 -32.32 1.78
N ASP A 318 -32.36 -32.49 2.92
CA ASP A 318 -32.92 -32.55 4.26
C ASP A 318 -33.16 -31.20 4.93
N LEU A 319 -32.79 -30.07 4.30
CA LEU A 319 -33.09 -28.73 4.79
C LEU A 319 -34.21 -28.05 3.98
N LYS A 320 -35.34 -28.76 3.80
CA LYS A 320 -36.64 -28.09 3.60
C LYS A 320 -36.80 -27.06 4.71
N PHE A 321 -37.19 -25.83 4.34
CA PHE A 321 -37.64 -24.72 5.19
C PHE A 321 -38.28 -25.17 6.53
N LYS A 322 -37.46 -25.56 7.49
CA LYS A 322 -37.75 -25.36 8.90
C LYS A 322 -37.35 -23.92 9.14
N GLN A 323 -38.25 -23.16 9.75
CA GLN A 323 -37.94 -21.87 10.32
C GLN A 323 -36.60 -21.97 11.04
N PHE A 324 -35.52 -21.52 10.40
CA PHE A 324 -34.25 -21.31 11.05
C PHE A 324 -34.44 -20.03 11.87
N GLN A 325 -35.09 -20.18 13.03
CA GLN A 325 -34.67 -19.39 14.17
C GLN A 325 -33.31 -19.95 14.53
N PRO A 326 -32.18 -19.25 14.26
CA PRO A 326 -30.95 -19.67 14.87
C PRO A 326 -31.20 -19.68 16.37
N GLN A 327 -31.01 -20.83 17.03
CA GLN A 327 -30.84 -20.81 18.47
C GLN A 327 -29.56 -20.02 18.71
N LEU A 328 -29.75 -18.71 18.90
CA LEU A 328 -28.76 -17.77 19.34
C LEU A 328 -28.35 -18.20 20.76
N THR A 329 -27.46 -19.18 20.84
CA THR A 329 -26.83 -19.56 22.09
C THR A 329 -25.92 -18.43 22.52
N ILE A 330 -25.92 -18.16 23.82
CA ILE A 330 -25.17 -17.08 24.47
C ILE A 330 -23.67 -17.14 24.08
N ASP A 331 -23.13 -18.32 23.78
CA ASP A 331 -21.74 -18.53 23.34
C ASP A 331 -21.37 -17.81 22.02
N HIS A 332 -22.32 -17.61 21.09
CA HIS A 332 -22.09 -16.82 19.87
C HIS A 332 -21.83 -15.33 20.16
N PHE A 333 -22.29 -14.83 21.30
CA PHE A 333 -22.07 -13.45 21.74
C PHE A 333 -20.86 -13.28 22.66
N ILE A 334 -20.32 -14.37 23.20
CA ILE A 334 -19.22 -14.35 24.18
C ILE A 334 -17.86 -14.69 23.56
N THR A 335 -17.82 -15.32 22.38
CA THR A 335 -16.54 -15.73 21.78
C THR A 335 -15.73 -14.49 21.33
N PRO A 336 -14.56 -14.19 21.92
CA PRO A 336 -13.72 -13.11 21.44
C PRO A 336 -13.16 -13.52 20.08
N SER A 337 -13.37 -12.68 19.06
CA SER A 337 -12.75 -12.85 17.75
C SER A 337 -11.23 -12.78 17.93
N ASN A 338 -10.54 -13.93 17.91
CA ASN A 338 -9.08 -14.04 17.99
C ASN A 338 -8.37 -13.58 16.69
N GLU A 339 -8.94 -12.59 16.00
CA GLU A 339 -8.36 -12.02 14.80
C GLU A 339 -7.40 -10.89 15.22
N LYS A 340 -6.09 -11.16 15.12
CA LYS A 340 -5.07 -10.12 15.23
C LYS A 340 -5.18 -9.21 14.01
N PHE A 341 -5.80 -8.05 14.19
CA PHE A 341 -5.88 -7.00 13.18
C PHE A 341 -4.54 -6.26 13.10
N ILE A 342 -3.83 -6.41 11.98
CA ILE A 342 -2.69 -5.55 11.63
C ILE A 342 -3.20 -4.53 10.62
N PHE A 343 -3.51 -3.31 11.08
CA PHE A 343 -3.74 -2.16 10.22
C PHE A 343 -2.38 -1.60 9.79
N ILE A 344 -2.03 -1.76 8.52
CA ILE A 344 -0.97 -0.96 7.88
C ILE A 344 -1.53 -0.43 6.55
N MET A 345 -2.04 0.81 6.58
CA MET A 345 -2.38 1.57 5.37
C MET A 345 -1.31 2.64 5.11
N GLU A 346 -0.86 2.76 3.86
CA GLU A 346 0.10 3.78 3.44
C GLU A 346 -0.60 5.13 3.16
N PRO A 347 -0.17 6.27 3.76
CA PRO A 347 -0.99 7.50 3.88
C PRO A 347 -1.22 8.32 2.59
N TYR A 348 -0.48 8.08 1.51
CA TYR A 348 -0.24 9.13 0.50
C TYR A 348 -1.24 9.21 -0.66
N LYS A 349 -2.28 8.37 -0.72
CA LYS A 349 -3.26 8.38 -1.84
C LYS A 349 -4.67 8.87 -1.50
N LEU A 350 -4.95 9.19 -0.24
CA LEU A 350 -6.28 9.60 0.24
C LEU A 350 -6.36 11.08 0.64
N CYS A 351 -5.31 11.90 0.40
CA CYS A 351 -5.15 13.30 0.87
C CYS A 351 -6.40 14.19 0.73
N LYS A 352 -7.14 14.09 -0.37
CA LYS A 352 -8.34 14.91 -0.59
C LYS A 352 -9.57 14.52 0.24
N TYR A 353 -9.60 13.31 0.79
CA TYR A 353 -10.70 12.85 1.64
C TYR A 353 -10.32 12.77 3.13
N PHE A 354 -9.05 13.00 3.47
CA PHE A 354 -8.58 13.02 4.85
C PHE A 354 -9.11 14.21 5.64
N SER A 355 -9.42 15.36 5.04
CA SER A 355 -9.95 16.49 5.81
C SER A 355 -11.30 16.16 6.46
N SER A 356 -12.22 15.56 5.70
CA SER A 356 -13.51 15.10 6.22
C SER A 356 -13.35 13.91 7.17
N SER A 357 -12.57 12.90 6.80
CA SER A 357 -12.30 11.74 7.66
C SER A 357 -11.63 12.13 8.98
N ARG A 358 -10.67 13.07 8.95
CA ARG A 358 -9.98 13.62 10.11
C ARG A 358 -10.92 14.46 10.96
N ARG A 359 -11.75 15.32 10.38
CA ARG A 359 -12.76 16.08 11.13
C ARG A 359 -13.76 15.15 11.83
N VAL A 360 -14.21 14.10 11.15
CA VAL A 360 -15.10 13.08 11.71
C VAL A 360 -14.37 12.31 12.82
N ALA A 361 -13.15 11.82 12.59
CA ALA A 361 -12.33 11.15 13.60
C ALA A 361 -12.04 12.04 14.83
N GLU A 362 -11.69 13.30 14.63
CA GLU A 362 -11.46 14.28 15.70
C GLU A 362 -12.74 14.57 16.49
N ALA A 363 -13.88 14.70 15.82
CA ALA A 363 -15.18 14.88 16.48
C ALA A 363 -15.58 13.65 17.29
N ILE A 364 -15.37 12.45 16.74
CA ILE A 364 -15.63 11.18 17.43
C ILE A 364 -14.72 11.05 18.65
N LEU A 365 -13.40 11.25 18.50
CA LEU A 365 -12.44 11.17 19.60
C LEU A 365 -12.82 12.15 20.73
N LYS A 366 -13.22 13.37 20.40
CA LYS A 366 -13.70 14.36 21.38
C LYS A 366 -15.01 13.94 22.06
N SER A 367 -15.88 13.21 21.36
CA SER A 367 -17.15 12.72 21.91
C SER A 367 -17.05 11.40 22.68
N THR A 368 -15.96 10.65 22.52
CA THR A 368 -15.76 9.34 23.17
C THR A 368 -15.16 9.47 24.57
N LYS A 369 -15.71 8.75 25.56
CA LYS A 369 -15.17 8.65 26.94
C LYS A 369 -13.71 8.17 27.03
N TYR A 370 -13.12 7.72 25.93
CA TYR A 370 -11.72 7.29 25.87
C TYR A 370 -10.74 8.46 26.07
N THR A 371 -11.10 9.67 25.63
CA THR A 371 -10.32 10.89 25.92
C THR A 371 -10.40 11.26 27.39
N GLU A 372 -11.56 11.17 28.04
CA GLU A 372 -11.67 11.31 29.50
C GLU A 372 -10.87 10.24 30.25
N CYS A 373 -10.83 9.00 29.75
CA CYS A 373 -10.05 7.92 30.33
C CYS A 373 -8.53 8.16 30.18
N LEU A 374 -8.09 8.64 29.01
CA LEU A 374 -6.70 9.05 28.77
C LEU A 374 -6.33 10.28 29.59
N GLU A 375 -7.21 11.26 29.71
CA GLU A 375 -7.00 12.43 30.57
C GLU A 375 -6.91 12.01 32.04
N LYS A 376 -7.81 11.14 32.54
CA LYS A 376 -7.73 10.60 33.91
C LYS A 376 -6.48 9.76 34.11
N PHE A 377 -6.08 8.96 33.12
CA PHE A 377 -4.85 8.19 33.16
C PHE A 377 -3.63 9.11 33.19
N MET A 378 -3.55 10.10 32.31
CA MET A 378 -2.48 11.10 32.28
C MET A 378 -2.45 11.93 33.56
N LYS A 379 -3.60 12.32 34.11
CA LYS A 379 -3.71 13.04 35.37
C LYS A 379 -3.21 12.20 36.56
N SER A 380 -3.59 10.92 36.58
CA SER A 380 -3.12 9.94 37.57
C SER A 380 -1.61 9.64 37.43
N PHE A 381 -1.13 9.54 36.20
CA PHE A 381 0.27 9.30 35.86
C PHE A 381 1.16 10.50 36.24
N LEU A 382 0.74 11.72 35.91
CA LEU A 382 1.43 12.96 36.28
C LEU A 382 1.41 13.22 37.80
N ASN A 383 0.31 12.87 38.49
CA ASN A 383 0.26 12.91 39.96
C ASN A 383 1.24 11.90 40.59
N LYS A 384 1.35 10.69 40.04
CA LYS A 384 2.32 9.69 40.52
C LYS A 384 3.77 10.10 40.28
N LEU A 385 4.03 10.91 39.25
CA LEU A 385 5.36 11.46 38.97
C LEU A 385 5.68 12.73 39.78
N GLY A 386 4.75 13.23 40.61
CA GLY A 386 4.96 14.42 41.44
C GLY A 386 5.01 15.74 40.68
N ILE A 387 4.54 15.76 39.42
CA ILE A 387 4.68 16.92 38.52
C ILE A 387 3.51 17.91 38.67
N MET A 388 2.43 17.53 39.37
CA MET A 388 1.23 18.37 39.58
C MET A 388 1.16 18.95 41.00
N ASN A 389 2.19 19.72 41.39
CA ASN A 389 2.10 20.67 42.50
C ASN A 389 2.86 21.96 42.12
N ILE A 390 2.33 22.68 41.13
CA ILE A 390 2.43 24.14 40.98
C ILE A 390 1.10 24.64 40.44
#